data_AF-A0A941XVD2-F1
#
_entry.id   AF-A0A941XVD2-F1
#
_cell.length_a   1.000
_cell.length_b   1.000
_cell.length_c   1.000
_cell.angle_alpha   90.00
_cell.angle_beta   90.00
_cell.angle_gamma   90.00
#
_symmetry.space_group_name_H-M   'P 1'
#
loop_
_entity.id
_entity.type
_entity.pdbx_description
1 polymer ?
#
loop_
_entity_poly.entity_id
_entity_poly.type
_entity_poly.pdbx_seq_one_letter_code
_entity_poly.pdbx_strand_id
1 'polypeptide(L)'
;MRSQDKVHQFIYLEAAGRQERVDLRSFERQNNPHAPQVHLGPSASAMERRGIQTNLGNLNRDIVSANRLFDSIRRVIRDLKNWLAEISEKMKEQSVREPEEQNLAEVLSAYMTLRHDGRADWSRAGQTKAQVNDLKKMSAAIIFLQSRNITTVQKLGAHLDEARATANGLRNQIRSNDRRISTIDAIIEAAVVVRELKPLHDQYMKIGWKSRKEKFAGEHVDELQRFNRAFRLLKKYEVTLPLDVKPLRAEQAALKKSSAGLTSQLEAVQSSLDELKQVRWCVRQVLPDALPTIIDGKQSVLEQLEANHRKAQRAQEQSQHTLTRKLNVNVSDLFNDFGIVYIGNQRTSDRKTFTLLRKQGPEAGDDMTMNDD
;
A
#
# COMPACT_ATOMS: atom_id res chain seq x y z
N MET A 1 45.15 44.15 0.70
CA MET A 1 45.98 43.27 1.57
C MET A 1 46.09 41.84 1.04
N ARG A 2 45.04 40.99 1.04
CA ARG A 2 45.08 39.54 0.69
C ARG A 2 45.75 39.08 -0.63
N SER A 3 46.24 39.99 -1.47
CA SER A 3 46.94 39.67 -2.73
C SER A 3 48.46 39.68 -2.60
N GLN A 4 49.04 40.47 -1.69
CA GLN A 4 50.51 40.52 -1.48
C GLN A 4 51.01 39.36 -0.61
N ASP A 5 50.20 38.91 0.35
CA ASP A 5 50.50 37.75 1.21
C ASP A 5 50.63 36.45 0.38
N LYS A 6 49.79 36.31 -0.65
CA LYS A 6 49.85 35.20 -1.62
C LYS A 6 51.23 35.09 -2.26
N VAL A 7 51.69 36.19 -2.85
CA VAL A 7 52.96 36.24 -3.59
C VAL A 7 54.13 35.91 -2.67
N HIS A 8 54.17 36.48 -1.46
CA HIS A 8 55.23 36.20 -0.49
C HIS A 8 55.24 34.75 -0.01
N GLN A 9 54.07 34.15 0.28
CA GLN A 9 54.01 32.76 0.74
C GLN A 9 54.39 31.75 -0.35
N PHE A 10 54.02 31.99 -1.61
CA PHE A 10 54.43 31.12 -2.72
C PHE A 10 55.94 31.20 -2.99
N ILE A 11 56.54 32.40 -2.96
CA ILE A 11 58.00 32.58 -3.07
C ILE A 11 58.73 31.79 -1.96
N TYR A 12 58.22 31.82 -0.72
CA TYR A 12 58.84 31.13 0.41
C TYR A 12 58.77 29.59 0.30
N LEU A 13 57.69 29.05 -0.29
CA LEU A 13 57.54 27.61 -0.52
C LEU A 13 58.37 27.11 -1.71
N GLU A 14 58.48 27.91 -2.77
CA GLU A 14 59.34 27.59 -3.94
C GLU A 14 60.82 27.66 -3.59
N ALA A 15 61.25 28.65 -2.78
CA ALA A 15 62.61 28.72 -2.26
C ALA A 15 62.97 27.53 -1.34
N ALA A 16 61.97 26.89 -0.72
CA ALA A 16 62.13 25.66 0.06
C ALA A 16 61.98 24.37 -0.77
N GLY A 17 61.89 24.47 -2.10
CA GLY A 17 61.79 23.32 -3.01
C GLY A 17 60.48 22.54 -2.94
N ARG A 18 59.41 23.10 -2.34
CA ARG A 18 58.12 22.40 -2.19
C ARG A 18 57.13 22.78 -3.29
N GLN A 19 56.57 21.77 -3.95
CA GLN A 19 55.53 21.95 -4.96
C GLN A 19 54.12 22.18 -4.37
N GLU A 20 53.97 22.13 -3.04
CA GLU A 20 52.69 22.30 -2.34
C GLU A 20 52.10 23.70 -2.59
N ARG A 21 50.85 23.76 -3.09
CA ARG A 21 50.12 25.02 -3.32
C ARG A 21 49.06 25.19 -2.23
N VAL A 22 49.20 26.24 -1.42
CA VAL A 22 48.24 26.55 -0.34
C VAL A 22 46.98 27.19 -0.92
N ASP A 23 45.84 26.50 -0.83
CA ASP A 23 44.54 27.09 -1.08
C ASP A 23 44.06 27.90 0.13
N LEU A 24 43.78 29.19 -0.09
CA LEU A 24 43.40 30.16 0.95
C LEU A 24 41.87 30.28 1.13
N ARG A 25 41.08 29.45 0.44
CA ARG A 25 39.66 29.22 0.76
C ARG A 25 39.54 28.46 2.08
N SER A 26 38.52 28.72 2.89
CA SER A 26 38.20 27.86 4.04
C SER A 26 37.88 26.44 3.57
N PHE A 27 38.09 25.43 4.41
CA PHE A 27 37.79 24.02 4.06
C PHE A 27 36.33 23.85 3.58
N GLU A 28 35.39 24.51 4.24
CA GLU A 28 33.99 24.66 3.80
C GLU A 28 33.86 25.13 2.34
N ARG A 29 34.56 26.21 1.95
CA ARG A 29 34.58 26.73 0.55
C ARG A 29 35.37 25.87 -0.44
N GLN A 30 36.17 24.93 0.06
CA GLN A 30 36.81 23.90 -0.75
C GLN A 30 35.92 22.64 -0.89
N ASN A 31 34.78 22.58 -0.19
CA ASN A 31 34.01 21.35 0.08
C ASN A 31 34.87 20.24 0.71
N ASN A 32 35.94 20.62 1.42
CA ASN A 32 36.74 19.69 2.20
C ASN A 32 35.98 19.36 3.50
N PRO A 33 35.61 18.08 3.73
CA PRO A 33 34.82 17.70 4.89
C PRO A 33 35.64 17.58 6.19
N HIS A 34 36.97 17.68 6.15
CA HIS A 34 37.81 17.57 7.34
C HIS A 34 37.66 18.78 8.27
N ALA A 35 37.95 18.58 9.56
CA ALA A 35 38.18 19.71 10.47
C ALA A 35 39.59 20.30 10.24
N PRO A 36 39.74 21.64 10.12
CA PRO A 36 41.04 22.28 9.96
C PRO A 36 41.84 22.27 11.27
N GLN A 37 43.16 22.14 11.17
CA GLN A 37 44.06 22.28 12.32
C GLN A 37 44.27 23.76 12.70
N VAL A 38 44.54 24.01 13.98
CA VAL A 38 44.80 25.35 14.52
C VAL A 38 46.29 25.68 14.45
N HIS A 39 46.66 26.88 14.03
CA HIS A 39 48.07 27.29 13.98
C HIS A 39 48.68 27.41 15.40
N LEU A 40 49.78 26.69 15.67
CA LEU A 40 50.41 26.63 17.00
C LEU A 40 50.99 27.98 17.48
N GLY A 41 51.52 28.80 16.57
CA GLY A 41 52.25 30.02 16.91
C GLY A 41 53.68 29.78 17.42
N PRO A 42 54.57 30.79 17.38
CA PRO A 42 56.01 30.60 17.57
C PRO A 42 56.41 29.97 18.91
N SER A 43 55.74 30.36 20.00
CA SER A 43 56.03 29.86 21.35
C SER A 43 55.65 28.39 21.53
N ALA A 44 54.44 27.99 21.15
CA ALA A 44 54.02 26.59 21.25
C ALA A 44 54.81 25.68 20.29
N SER A 45 55.10 26.16 19.07
CA SER A 45 55.99 25.43 18.15
C SER A 45 57.42 25.26 18.69
N ALA A 46 57.93 26.19 19.50
CA ALA A 46 59.24 26.05 20.15
C ALA A 46 59.20 25.04 21.32
N MET A 47 58.09 24.95 22.06
CA MET A 47 57.89 23.95 23.11
C MET A 47 57.73 22.53 22.52
N GLU A 48 56.89 22.36 21.50
CA GLU A 48 56.71 21.07 20.81
C GLU A 48 58.03 20.59 20.16
N ARG A 49 58.83 21.49 19.57
CA ARG A 49 60.17 21.16 19.05
C ARG A 49 61.16 20.72 20.13
N ARG A 50 60.91 21.05 21.41
CA ARG A 50 61.68 20.56 22.57
C ARG A 50 61.04 19.32 23.22
N GLY A 51 60.04 18.71 22.58
CA GLY A 51 59.33 17.53 23.08
C GLY A 51 58.28 17.81 24.17
N ILE A 52 58.05 19.08 24.52
CA ILE A 52 57.05 19.47 25.52
C ILE A 52 55.68 19.58 24.84
N GLN A 53 54.76 18.69 25.18
CA GLN A 53 53.40 18.73 24.64
C GLN A 53 52.65 19.98 25.09
N THR A 54 51.94 20.60 24.16
CA THR A 54 51.12 21.78 24.34
C THR A 54 49.65 21.46 24.07
N ASN A 55 48.74 22.20 24.70
CA ASN A 55 47.30 21.99 24.51
C ASN A 55 46.87 22.16 23.05
N LEU A 56 47.51 23.07 22.29
CA LEU A 56 47.21 23.28 20.87
C LEU A 56 47.82 22.18 19.97
N GLY A 57 48.98 21.62 20.35
CA GLY A 57 49.54 20.45 19.69
C GLY A 57 48.67 19.20 19.93
N ASN A 58 48.16 19.01 21.15
CA ASN A 58 47.23 17.91 21.47
C ASN A 58 45.93 18.06 20.67
N LEU A 59 45.32 19.25 20.65
CA LEU A 59 44.17 19.54 19.80
C LEU A 59 44.40 19.16 18.33
N ASN A 60 45.55 19.50 17.75
CA ASN A 60 45.84 19.14 16.36
C ASN A 60 46.06 17.65 16.15
N ARG A 61 46.65 16.93 17.13
CA ARG A 61 46.75 15.47 17.13
C ARG A 61 45.35 14.83 17.13
N ASP A 62 44.42 15.37 17.92
CA ASP A 62 43.03 14.91 18.01
C ASP A 62 42.22 15.23 16.75
N ILE A 63 42.40 16.42 16.15
CA ILE A 63 41.81 16.77 14.86
C ILE A 63 42.27 15.81 13.75
N VAL A 64 43.56 15.44 13.74
CA VAL A 64 44.11 14.48 12.77
C VAL A 64 43.56 13.07 13.00
N SER A 65 43.42 12.61 14.25
CA SER A 65 42.86 11.28 14.54
C SER A 65 41.37 11.21 14.19
N ALA A 66 40.59 12.25 14.50
CA ALA A 66 39.18 12.36 14.13
C ALA A 66 38.98 12.39 12.61
N ASN A 67 39.77 13.16 11.86
CA ASN A 67 39.72 13.18 10.40
C ASN A 67 40.01 11.80 9.77
N ARG A 68 40.98 11.05 10.31
CA ARG A 68 41.28 9.67 9.86
C ARG A 68 40.12 8.70 10.12
N LEU A 69 39.47 8.81 11.28
CA LEU A 69 38.26 8.03 11.61
C LEU A 69 37.09 8.40 10.67
N PHE A 70 36.97 9.68 10.32
CA PHE A 70 35.92 10.15 9.42
C PHE A 70 36.10 9.62 7.99
N ASP A 71 37.33 9.52 7.51
CA ASP A 71 37.65 8.92 6.21
C ASP A 71 37.42 7.40 6.18
N SER A 72 37.67 6.68 7.28
CA SER A 72 37.36 5.25 7.36
C SER A 72 35.84 5.00 7.36
N ILE A 73 35.07 5.79 8.11
CA ILE A 73 33.60 5.76 8.08
C ILE A 73 33.06 6.06 6.68
N ARG A 74 33.59 7.09 5.99
CA ARG A 74 33.22 7.38 4.59
C ARG A 74 33.52 6.23 3.63
N ARG A 75 34.63 5.53 3.83
CA ARG A 75 35.00 4.36 3.02
C ARG A 75 33.97 3.25 3.20
N VAL A 76 33.68 2.85 4.44
CA VAL A 76 32.66 1.84 4.75
C VAL A 76 31.29 2.21 4.18
N ILE A 77 30.86 3.48 4.29
CA ILE A 77 29.59 3.94 3.69
C ILE A 77 29.58 3.82 2.15
N ARG A 78 30.71 4.08 1.48
CA ARG A 78 30.83 3.91 0.02
C ARG A 78 30.77 2.42 -0.35
N ASP A 79 31.49 1.58 0.39
CA ASP A 79 31.59 0.15 0.11
C ASP A 79 30.21 -0.53 0.31
N LEU A 80 29.46 -0.15 1.35
CA LEU A 80 28.08 -0.58 1.56
C LEU A 80 27.12 -0.11 0.46
N LYS A 81 27.28 1.10 -0.07
CA LYS A 81 26.48 1.59 -1.22
C LYS A 81 26.75 0.79 -2.49
N ASN A 82 28.01 0.47 -2.75
CA ASN A 82 28.42 -0.33 -3.90
C ASN A 82 27.87 -1.76 -3.79
N TRP A 83 27.99 -2.39 -2.61
CA TRP A 83 27.43 -3.71 -2.33
C TRP A 83 25.90 -3.77 -2.47
N LEU A 84 25.19 -2.73 -2.01
CA LEU A 84 23.74 -2.63 -2.17
C LEU A 84 23.32 -2.43 -3.64
N ALA A 85 24.13 -1.71 -4.43
CA ALA A 85 23.91 -1.59 -5.88
C ALA A 85 24.11 -2.95 -6.58
N GLU A 86 25.18 -3.68 -6.27
CA GLU A 86 25.46 -5.02 -6.79
C GLU A 86 24.34 -6.02 -6.47
N ILE A 87 23.81 -6.00 -5.23
CA ILE A 87 22.63 -6.80 -4.87
C ILE A 87 21.42 -6.38 -5.68
N SER A 88 21.15 -5.07 -5.82
CA SER A 88 20.02 -4.59 -6.60
C SER A 88 20.12 -4.95 -8.09
N GLU A 89 21.33 -5.08 -8.63
CA GLU A 89 21.57 -5.48 -10.02
C GLU A 89 21.35 -6.98 -10.20
N LYS A 90 21.94 -7.82 -9.34
CA LYS A 90 21.69 -9.28 -9.33
C LYS A 90 20.21 -9.64 -9.11
N MET A 91 19.49 -8.88 -8.28
CA MET A 91 18.04 -9.04 -8.11
C MET A 91 17.26 -8.69 -9.40
N LYS A 92 17.71 -7.68 -10.17
CA LYS A 92 17.11 -7.36 -11.47
C LYS A 92 17.40 -8.44 -12.50
N GLU A 93 18.63 -8.94 -12.57
CA GLU A 93 19.04 -10.04 -13.46
C GLU A 93 18.25 -11.33 -13.18
N GLN A 94 18.01 -11.66 -11.91
CA GLN A 94 17.13 -12.78 -11.54
C GLN A 94 15.66 -12.54 -11.90
N SER A 95 15.21 -11.28 -11.97
CA SER A 95 13.84 -10.92 -12.37
C SER A 95 13.60 -10.85 -13.88
N VAL A 96 14.57 -11.25 -14.72
CA VAL A 96 14.44 -11.26 -16.19
C VAL A 96 13.45 -12.32 -16.71
N ARG A 97 13.02 -13.28 -15.88
CA ARG A 97 11.81 -14.08 -16.18
C ARG A 97 10.59 -13.19 -15.98
N GLU A 98 9.81 -12.95 -17.05
CA GLU A 98 8.58 -12.18 -16.94
C GLU A 98 7.67 -12.77 -15.83
N PRO A 99 7.03 -11.93 -15.01
CA PRO A 99 6.30 -12.39 -13.83
C PRO A 99 5.11 -13.32 -14.16
N GLU A 100 4.63 -13.26 -15.40
CA GLU A 100 3.56 -14.11 -15.92
C GLU A 100 4.04 -15.53 -16.29
N GLU A 101 5.30 -15.68 -16.72
CA GLU A 101 5.89 -16.95 -17.13
C GLU A 101 6.38 -17.80 -15.94
N GLN A 102 6.43 -17.22 -14.73
CA GLN A 102 6.94 -17.92 -13.55
C GLN A 102 6.11 -19.18 -13.25
N ASN A 103 6.84 -20.26 -12.91
CA ASN A 103 6.24 -21.54 -12.60
C ASN A 103 5.47 -21.45 -11.29
N LEU A 104 4.19 -21.82 -11.33
CA LEU A 104 3.28 -21.65 -10.21
C LEU A 104 3.72 -22.46 -8.98
N ALA A 105 4.41 -23.60 -9.16
CA ALA A 105 4.98 -24.36 -8.05
C ALA A 105 6.18 -23.67 -7.39
N GLU A 106 7.03 -22.96 -8.15
CA GLU A 106 8.13 -22.15 -7.61
C GLU A 106 7.56 -21.00 -6.76
N VAL A 107 6.56 -20.28 -7.28
CA VAL A 107 5.89 -19.17 -6.58
C VAL A 107 5.18 -19.65 -5.30
N LEU A 108 4.50 -20.80 -5.35
CA LEU A 108 3.83 -21.38 -4.18
C LEU A 108 4.84 -21.88 -3.12
N SER A 109 6.01 -22.38 -3.54
CA SER A 109 7.11 -22.73 -2.64
C SER A 109 7.71 -21.50 -1.96
N ALA A 110 7.93 -20.41 -2.72
CA ALA A 110 8.37 -19.13 -2.16
C ALA A 110 7.35 -18.57 -1.14
N TYR A 111 6.05 -18.72 -1.41
CA TYR A 111 5.00 -18.35 -0.46
C TYR A 111 5.03 -19.19 0.83
N MET A 112 5.31 -20.50 0.74
CA MET A 112 5.50 -21.36 1.93
C MET A 112 6.69 -20.91 2.79
N THR A 113 7.78 -20.49 2.15
CA THR A 113 8.98 -19.97 2.83
C THR A 113 8.65 -18.64 3.55
N LEU A 114 8.05 -17.68 2.84
CA LEU A 114 7.57 -16.41 3.43
C LEU A 114 6.64 -16.64 4.64
N ARG A 115 5.74 -17.63 4.55
CA ARG A 115 4.84 -18.04 5.65
C ARG A 115 5.57 -18.65 6.83
N HIS A 116 6.63 -19.42 6.60
CA HIS A 116 7.45 -20.03 7.62
C HIS A 116 8.25 -18.96 8.38
N ASP A 117 8.92 -18.08 7.66
CA ASP A 117 9.83 -17.09 8.23
C ASP A 117 9.09 -16.01 9.02
N GLY A 118 7.88 -15.62 8.56
CA GLY A 118 6.94 -14.79 9.32
C GLY A 118 6.39 -15.43 10.60
N ARG A 119 6.87 -16.61 11.01
CA ARG A 119 6.57 -17.31 12.28
C ARG A 119 7.83 -17.66 13.08
N ALA A 120 8.96 -17.00 12.83
CA ALA A 120 10.20 -17.20 13.58
C ALA A 120 9.99 -17.11 15.10
N ASP A 121 9.20 -16.14 15.57
CA ASP A 121 8.93 -15.88 16.99
C ASP A 121 7.89 -16.82 17.64
N TRP A 122 7.31 -17.75 16.87
CA TRP A 122 6.28 -18.66 17.39
C TRP A 122 6.88 -19.82 18.20
N SER A 123 6.11 -20.35 19.15
CA SER A 123 6.50 -21.58 19.85
C SER A 123 6.68 -22.75 18.88
N ARG A 124 7.60 -23.67 19.18
CA ARG A 124 7.93 -24.83 18.33
C ARG A 124 6.69 -25.66 17.94
N ALA A 125 5.78 -25.89 18.88
CA ALA A 125 4.53 -26.59 18.63
C ALA A 125 3.56 -25.78 17.72
N GLY A 126 3.53 -24.46 17.88
CA GLY A 126 2.77 -23.55 17.00
C GLY A 126 3.30 -23.55 15.57
N GLN A 127 4.63 -23.47 15.40
CA GLN A 127 5.30 -23.57 14.10
C GLN A 127 4.95 -24.88 13.38
N THR A 128 5.13 -26.03 14.02
CA THR A 128 4.81 -27.34 13.43
C THR A 128 3.32 -27.46 13.07
N LYS A 129 2.41 -27.03 13.95
CA LYS A 129 0.96 -27.08 13.68
C LYS A 129 0.57 -26.18 12.50
N ALA A 130 1.17 -24.98 12.40
CA ALA A 130 0.96 -24.08 11.27
C ALA A 130 1.53 -24.65 9.96
N GLN A 131 2.75 -25.22 10.00
CA GLN A 131 3.39 -25.85 8.85
C GLN A 131 2.57 -27.04 8.31
N VAL A 132 2.05 -27.91 9.17
CA VAL A 132 1.17 -29.03 8.76
C VAL A 132 -0.12 -28.51 8.12
N ASN A 133 -0.71 -27.43 8.64
CA ASN A 133 -1.91 -26.83 8.05
C ASN A 133 -1.62 -26.17 6.69
N ASP A 134 -0.52 -25.44 6.59
CA ASP A 134 -0.07 -24.80 5.34
C ASP A 134 0.24 -25.85 4.27
N LEU A 135 0.93 -26.95 4.63
CA LEU A 135 1.20 -28.08 3.73
C LEU A 135 -0.08 -28.75 3.24
N LYS A 136 -1.09 -28.97 4.11
CA LYS A 136 -2.40 -29.53 3.70
C LYS A 136 -3.14 -28.64 2.71
N LYS A 137 -3.12 -27.31 2.93
CA LYS A 137 -3.72 -26.35 2.00
C LYS A 137 -2.95 -26.30 0.68
N MET A 138 -1.63 -26.37 0.75
CA MET A 138 -0.76 -26.28 -0.42
C MET A 138 -0.84 -27.55 -1.29
N SER A 139 -0.88 -28.74 -0.70
CA SER A 139 -1.03 -29.98 -1.45
C SER A 139 -2.38 -30.07 -2.16
N ALA A 140 -3.48 -29.66 -1.49
CA ALA A 140 -4.79 -29.56 -2.11
C ALA A 140 -4.78 -28.60 -3.32
N ALA A 141 -4.21 -27.40 -3.15
CA ALA A 141 -4.05 -26.43 -4.24
C ALA A 141 -3.21 -26.98 -5.41
N ILE A 142 -2.07 -27.63 -5.13
CA ILE A 142 -1.22 -28.23 -6.17
C ILE A 142 -1.96 -29.33 -6.94
N ILE A 143 -2.69 -30.21 -6.24
CA ILE A 143 -3.51 -31.26 -6.88
C ILE A 143 -4.59 -30.66 -7.78
N PHE A 144 -5.29 -29.62 -7.31
CA PHE A 144 -6.28 -28.90 -8.11
C PHE A 144 -5.65 -28.29 -9.37
N LEU A 145 -4.52 -27.58 -9.24
CA LEU A 145 -3.81 -26.96 -10.35
C LEU A 145 -3.30 -28.00 -11.36
N GLN A 146 -2.75 -29.12 -10.89
CA GLN A 146 -2.29 -30.24 -11.72
C GLN A 146 -3.45 -30.88 -12.49
N SER A 147 -4.60 -31.13 -11.85
CA SER A 147 -5.78 -31.71 -12.52
C SER A 147 -6.33 -30.85 -13.66
N ARG A 148 -6.00 -29.55 -13.68
CA ARG A 148 -6.36 -28.57 -14.72
C ARG A 148 -5.19 -28.10 -15.58
N ASN A 149 -4.00 -28.71 -15.45
CA ASN A 149 -2.77 -28.33 -16.17
C ASN A 149 -2.34 -26.84 -16.02
N ILE A 150 -2.64 -26.24 -14.86
CA ILE A 150 -2.34 -24.84 -14.54
C ILE A 150 -0.93 -24.75 -13.96
N THR A 151 0.07 -24.60 -14.83
CA THR A 151 1.49 -24.65 -14.47
C THR A 151 2.17 -23.29 -14.33
N THR A 152 1.59 -22.21 -14.86
CA THR A 152 2.18 -20.85 -14.86
C THR A 152 1.22 -19.83 -14.28
N VAL A 153 1.75 -18.67 -13.86
CA VAL A 153 0.95 -17.55 -13.36
C VAL A 153 0.00 -17.03 -14.44
N GLN A 154 0.44 -16.94 -15.70
CA GLN A 154 -0.40 -16.56 -16.84
C GLN A 154 -1.61 -17.49 -17.04
N LYS A 155 -1.41 -18.81 -16.99
CA LYS A 155 -2.51 -19.80 -17.11
C LYS A 155 -3.51 -19.71 -15.95
N LEU A 156 -3.03 -19.40 -14.74
CA LEU A 156 -3.89 -19.14 -13.59
C LEU A 156 -4.79 -17.91 -13.83
N GLY A 157 -4.25 -16.84 -14.43
CA GLY A 157 -5.01 -15.68 -14.87
C GLY A 157 -6.09 -16.04 -15.89
N ALA A 158 -5.70 -16.73 -16.97
CA ALA A 158 -6.63 -17.14 -18.03
C ALA A 158 -7.81 -17.99 -17.51
N HIS A 159 -7.56 -19.00 -16.68
CA HIS A 159 -8.63 -19.82 -16.09
C HIS A 159 -9.49 -19.07 -15.08
N LEU A 160 -8.96 -18.08 -14.37
CA LEU A 160 -9.78 -17.21 -13.51
C LEU A 160 -10.79 -16.42 -14.33
N ASP A 161 -10.38 -15.87 -15.46
CA ASP A 161 -11.25 -15.05 -16.31
C ASP A 161 -12.24 -15.89 -17.12
N GLU A 162 -11.83 -17.08 -17.60
CA GLU A 162 -12.73 -18.09 -18.15
C GLU A 162 -13.81 -18.53 -17.14
N ALA A 163 -13.40 -18.88 -15.92
CA ALA A 163 -14.32 -19.30 -14.86
C ALA A 163 -15.24 -18.16 -14.38
N ARG A 164 -14.79 -16.90 -14.45
CA ARG A 164 -15.65 -15.72 -14.24
C ARG A 164 -16.65 -15.53 -15.37
N ALA A 165 -16.21 -15.66 -16.63
CA ALA A 165 -17.06 -15.50 -17.80
C ALA A 165 -18.18 -16.55 -17.82
N THR A 166 -17.85 -17.82 -17.56
CA THR A 166 -18.85 -18.91 -17.45
C THR A 166 -19.81 -18.68 -16.28
N ALA A 167 -19.33 -18.33 -15.08
CA ALA A 167 -20.18 -18.02 -13.93
C ALA A 167 -21.12 -16.82 -14.21
N ASN A 168 -20.65 -15.79 -14.93
CA ASN A 168 -21.47 -14.64 -15.32
C ASN A 168 -22.49 -15.00 -16.41
N GLY A 169 -22.13 -15.86 -17.37
CA GLY A 169 -23.05 -16.43 -18.35
C GLY A 169 -24.20 -17.20 -17.70
N LEU A 170 -23.89 -18.11 -16.79
CA LEU A 170 -24.87 -18.89 -16.02
C LEU A 170 -25.81 -17.97 -15.20
N ARG A 171 -25.25 -16.98 -14.47
CA ARG A 171 -26.07 -15.99 -13.72
C ARG A 171 -27.01 -15.20 -14.63
N ASN A 172 -26.56 -14.85 -15.84
CA ASN A 172 -27.39 -14.11 -16.80
C ASN A 172 -28.50 -14.98 -17.39
N GLN A 173 -28.25 -16.27 -17.64
CA GLN A 173 -29.29 -17.23 -18.04
C GLN A 173 -30.32 -17.45 -16.92
N ILE A 174 -29.89 -17.66 -15.67
CA ILE A 174 -30.78 -17.77 -14.51
C ILE A 174 -31.67 -16.53 -14.39
N ARG A 175 -31.07 -15.33 -14.40
CA ARG A 175 -31.82 -14.05 -14.39
C ARG A 175 -32.81 -13.91 -15.55
N SER A 176 -32.48 -14.44 -16.73
CA SER A 176 -33.38 -14.43 -17.89
C SER A 176 -34.59 -15.33 -17.65
N ASN A 177 -34.37 -16.54 -17.13
CA ASN A 177 -35.43 -17.46 -16.74
C ASN A 177 -36.32 -16.86 -15.66
N ASP A 178 -35.74 -16.25 -14.61
CA ASP A 178 -36.50 -15.62 -13.52
C ASP A 178 -37.36 -14.44 -14.01
N ARG A 179 -36.83 -13.60 -14.91
CA ARG A 179 -37.59 -12.51 -15.55
C ARG A 179 -38.76 -13.05 -16.38
N ARG A 180 -38.57 -14.15 -17.10
CA ARG A 180 -39.63 -14.79 -17.88
C ARG A 180 -40.68 -15.44 -16.98
N ILE A 181 -40.28 -16.13 -15.91
CA ILE A 181 -41.16 -16.68 -14.86
C ILE A 181 -42.02 -15.55 -14.27
N SER A 182 -41.40 -14.45 -13.81
CA SER A 182 -42.12 -13.29 -13.26
C SER A 182 -43.07 -12.63 -14.28
N THR A 183 -42.69 -12.60 -15.56
CA THR A 183 -43.57 -12.13 -16.64
C THR A 183 -44.79 -13.04 -16.81
N ILE A 184 -44.60 -14.36 -16.74
CA ILE A 184 -45.67 -15.36 -16.84
C ILE A 184 -46.63 -15.22 -15.65
N ASP A 185 -46.13 -15.13 -14.42
CA ASP A 185 -46.97 -14.95 -13.23
C ASP A 185 -47.78 -13.64 -13.33
N ALA A 186 -47.16 -12.53 -13.76
CA ALA A 186 -47.86 -11.26 -13.98
C ALA A 186 -48.93 -11.31 -15.08
N ILE A 187 -48.74 -12.09 -16.15
CA ILE A 187 -49.76 -12.33 -17.19
C ILE A 187 -50.94 -13.13 -16.61
N ILE A 188 -50.67 -14.18 -15.84
CA ILE A 188 -51.71 -15.01 -15.21
C ILE A 188 -52.52 -14.18 -14.20
N GLU A 189 -51.86 -13.40 -13.33
CA GLU A 189 -52.52 -12.49 -12.39
C GLU A 189 -53.36 -11.43 -13.11
N ALA A 190 -52.82 -10.81 -14.16
CA ALA A 190 -53.55 -9.81 -14.95
C ALA A 190 -54.80 -10.40 -15.62
N ALA A 191 -54.73 -11.63 -16.13
CA ALA A 191 -55.87 -12.32 -16.72
C ALA A 191 -56.98 -12.62 -15.69
N VAL A 192 -56.61 -13.00 -14.46
CA VAL A 192 -57.55 -13.19 -13.34
C VAL A 192 -58.23 -11.87 -12.98
N VAL A 193 -57.45 -10.79 -12.79
CA VAL A 193 -57.96 -9.45 -12.47
C VAL A 193 -58.90 -8.93 -13.56
N VAL A 194 -58.55 -9.10 -14.84
CA VAL A 194 -59.44 -8.70 -15.95
C VAL A 194 -60.72 -9.52 -15.93
N ARG A 195 -60.67 -10.84 -15.68
CA ARG A 195 -61.88 -11.68 -15.60
C ARG A 195 -62.81 -11.25 -14.47
N GLU A 196 -62.26 -10.93 -13.29
CA GLU A 196 -63.03 -10.54 -12.09
C GLU A 196 -63.65 -9.15 -12.23
N LEU A 197 -62.89 -8.17 -12.75
CA LEU A 197 -63.33 -6.78 -12.83
C LEU A 197 -63.99 -6.41 -14.16
N LYS A 198 -64.00 -7.30 -15.16
CA LYS A 198 -64.73 -7.13 -16.42
C LYS A 198 -66.21 -6.74 -16.24
N PRO A 199 -67.04 -7.39 -15.40
CA PRO A 199 -68.43 -6.98 -15.23
C PRO A 199 -68.57 -5.55 -14.67
N LEU A 200 -67.70 -5.13 -13.74
CA LEU A 200 -67.68 -3.76 -13.19
C LEU A 200 -67.25 -2.75 -14.27
N HIS A 201 -66.23 -3.08 -15.04
CA HIS A 201 -65.79 -2.25 -16.17
C HIS A 201 -66.86 -2.15 -17.28
N ASP A 202 -67.56 -3.24 -17.59
CA ASP A 202 -68.65 -3.26 -18.56
C ASP A 202 -69.87 -2.45 -18.06
N GLN A 203 -70.13 -2.42 -16.75
CA GLN A 203 -71.11 -1.51 -16.14
C GLN A 203 -70.67 -0.04 -16.29
N TYR A 204 -69.42 0.28 -15.92
CA TYR A 204 -68.84 1.63 -16.08
C TYR A 204 -68.92 2.14 -17.52
N MET A 205 -68.68 1.28 -18.51
CA MET A 205 -68.77 1.63 -19.93
C MET A 205 -70.21 1.87 -20.40
N LYS A 206 -71.20 1.18 -19.83
CA LYS A 206 -72.64 1.36 -20.15
C LYS A 206 -73.26 2.64 -19.59
N ILE A 207 -72.63 3.30 -18.61
CA ILE A 207 -73.15 4.57 -18.07
C ILE A 207 -72.89 5.70 -19.09
N GLY A 208 -73.93 6.11 -19.80
CA GLY A 208 -73.87 7.22 -20.77
C GLY A 208 -73.93 8.62 -20.14
N TRP A 209 -74.54 8.77 -18.96
CA TRP A 209 -74.71 10.07 -18.30
C TRP A 209 -73.45 10.49 -17.51
N LYS A 210 -72.79 11.58 -17.94
CA LYS A 210 -71.49 12.04 -17.41
C LYS A 210 -71.43 12.11 -15.87
N SER A 211 -72.36 12.83 -15.23
CA SER A 211 -72.35 13.01 -13.77
C SER A 211 -72.56 11.72 -12.97
N ARG A 212 -73.28 10.73 -13.55
CA ARG A 212 -73.44 9.41 -12.93
C ARG A 212 -72.20 8.54 -13.13
N LYS A 213 -71.52 8.70 -14.27
CA LYS A 213 -70.25 8.04 -14.58
C LYS A 213 -69.11 8.51 -13.69
N GLU A 214 -69.04 9.81 -13.40
CA GLU A 214 -68.05 10.40 -12.49
C GLU A 214 -68.25 9.93 -11.03
N LYS A 215 -69.50 9.83 -10.55
CA LYS A 215 -69.78 9.25 -9.22
C LYS A 215 -69.34 7.78 -9.14
N PHE A 216 -69.73 6.95 -10.10
CA PHE A 216 -69.32 5.54 -10.17
C PHE A 216 -67.79 5.38 -10.28
N ALA A 217 -67.13 6.25 -11.04
CA ALA A 217 -65.66 6.26 -11.13
C ALA A 217 -65.01 6.63 -9.79
N GLY A 218 -65.60 7.55 -9.02
CA GLY A 218 -65.15 7.93 -7.68
C GLY A 218 -65.39 6.86 -6.61
N GLU A 219 -66.45 6.06 -6.74
CA GLU A 219 -66.76 4.93 -5.86
C GLU A 219 -65.88 3.70 -6.16
N HIS A 220 -65.42 3.52 -7.40
CA HIS A 220 -64.65 2.36 -7.86
C HIS A 220 -63.28 2.74 -8.49
N VAL A 221 -62.59 3.73 -7.93
CA VAL A 221 -61.31 4.24 -8.45
C VAL A 221 -60.28 3.11 -8.54
N ASP A 222 -60.10 2.37 -7.45
CA ASP A 222 -59.02 1.40 -7.32
C ASP A 222 -59.25 0.16 -8.19
N GLU A 223 -60.49 -0.32 -8.30
CA GLU A 223 -60.86 -1.41 -9.20
C GLU A 223 -60.68 -1.03 -10.66
N LEU A 224 -61.13 0.16 -11.07
CA LEU A 224 -60.94 0.65 -12.44
C LEU A 224 -59.45 0.86 -12.75
N GLN A 225 -58.65 1.37 -11.81
CA GLN A 225 -57.20 1.47 -11.99
C GLN A 225 -56.53 0.09 -12.09
N ARG A 226 -56.91 -0.86 -11.23
CA ARG A 226 -56.39 -2.24 -11.21
C ARG A 226 -56.72 -2.98 -12.51
N PHE A 227 -57.96 -2.88 -13.00
CA PHE A 227 -58.37 -3.39 -14.31
C PHE A 227 -57.55 -2.74 -15.44
N ASN A 228 -57.46 -1.41 -15.47
CA ASN A 228 -56.72 -0.68 -16.50
C ASN A 228 -55.21 -0.98 -16.50
N ARG A 229 -54.61 -1.29 -15.34
CA ARG A 229 -53.22 -1.75 -15.24
C ARG A 229 -53.06 -3.16 -15.79
N ALA A 230 -53.94 -4.09 -15.41
CA ALA A 230 -53.92 -5.46 -15.89
C ALA A 230 -54.16 -5.55 -17.41
N PHE A 231 -55.15 -4.82 -17.93
CA PHE A 231 -55.46 -4.77 -19.36
C PHE A 231 -54.31 -4.18 -20.19
N ARG A 232 -53.64 -3.12 -19.69
CA ARG A 232 -52.42 -2.57 -20.32
C ARG A 232 -51.27 -3.60 -20.35
N LEU A 233 -51.12 -4.40 -19.30
CA LEU A 233 -50.09 -5.45 -19.24
C LEU A 233 -50.39 -6.56 -20.28
N LEU A 234 -51.62 -7.05 -20.33
CA LEU A 234 -52.03 -8.08 -21.31
C LEU A 234 -51.87 -7.58 -22.75
N LYS A 235 -52.24 -6.32 -23.02
CA LYS A 235 -52.02 -5.68 -24.33
C LYS A 235 -50.53 -5.57 -24.68
N LYS A 236 -49.65 -5.26 -23.72
CA LYS A 236 -48.20 -5.18 -23.94
C LYS A 236 -47.58 -6.52 -24.36
N TYR A 237 -48.12 -7.63 -23.86
CA TYR A 237 -47.67 -8.99 -24.19
C TYR A 237 -48.54 -9.67 -25.25
N GLU A 238 -49.40 -8.92 -25.95
CA GLU A 238 -50.25 -9.37 -27.06
C GLU A 238 -51.12 -10.61 -26.73
N VAL A 239 -51.54 -10.72 -25.46
CA VAL A 239 -52.27 -11.89 -24.95
C VAL A 239 -53.75 -11.83 -25.35
N THR A 240 -54.18 -12.81 -26.15
CA THR A 240 -55.60 -13.02 -26.48
C THR A 240 -56.36 -13.65 -25.31
N LEU A 241 -57.55 -13.11 -24.98
CA LEU A 241 -58.47 -13.72 -24.03
C LEU A 241 -59.54 -14.56 -24.77
N PRO A 242 -60.00 -15.70 -24.21
CA PRO A 242 -59.62 -16.27 -22.91
C PRO A 242 -58.21 -16.88 -22.92
N LEU A 243 -57.45 -16.64 -21.84
CA LEU A 243 -56.08 -17.14 -21.71
C LEU A 243 -56.05 -18.63 -21.35
N ASP A 244 -55.36 -19.46 -22.14
CA ASP A 244 -54.97 -20.79 -21.68
C ASP A 244 -53.76 -20.70 -20.74
N VAL A 245 -54.00 -21.04 -19.48
CA VAL A 245 -53.00 -21.00 -18.40
C VAL A 245 -52.11 -22.25 -18.43
N LYS A 246 -52.53 -23.35 -19.07
CA LYS A 246 -51.77 -24.61 -19.11
C LYS A 246 -50.39 -24.48 -19.78
N PRO A 247 -50.24 -23.95 -21.01
CA PRO A 247 -48.92 -23.82 -21.65
C PRO A 247 -48.01 -22.87 -20.87
N LEU A 248 -48.54 -21.77 -20.32
CA LEU A 248 -47.77 -20.84 -19.49
C LEU A 248 -47.25 -21.49 -18.20
N ARG A 249 -48.06 -22.30 -17.52
CA ARG A 249 -47.63 -23.06 -16.34
C ARG A 249 -46.61 -24.15 -16.70
N ALA A 250 -46.75 -24.80 -17.85
CA ALA A 250 -45.76 -25.76 -18.35
C ALA A 250 -44.41 -25.08 -18.67
N GLU A 251 -44.43 -23.91 -19.33
CA GLU A 251 -43.25 -23.09 -19.56
C GLU A 251 -42.59 -22.67 -18.24
N GLN A 252 -43.39 -22.18 -17.27
CA GLN A 252 -42.90 -21.81 -15.94
C GLN A 252 -42.22 -22.99 -15.22
N ALA A 253 -42.79 -24.19 -15.31
CA ALA A 253 -42.20 -25.40 -14.72
C ALA A 253 -40.89 -25.81 -15.43
N ALA A 254 -40.85 -25.73 -16.76
CA ALA A 254 -39.64 -26.00 -17.54
C ALA A 254 -38.52 -25.00 -17.22
N LEU A 255 -38.82 -23.71 -17.11
CA LEU A 255 -37.87 -22.66 -16.75
C LEU A 255 -37.35 -22.83 -15.31
N LYS A 256 -38.20 -23.21 -14.35
CA LYS A 256 -37.78 -23.54 -12.97
C LYS A 256 -36.87 -24.77 -12.91
N LYS A 257 -37.14 -25.80 -13.72
CA LYS A 257 -36.25 -26.97 -13.86
C LYS A 257 -34.90 -26.58 -14.49
N SER A 258 -34.92 -25.71 -15.50
CA SER A 258 -33.71 -25.17 -16.13
C SER A 258 -32.88 -24.33 -15.16
N SER A 259 -33.48 -23.38 -14.42
CA SER A 259 -32.74 -22.56 -13.46
C SER A 259 -32.15 -23.38 -12.31
N ALA A 260 -32.85 -24.40 -11.81
CA ALA A 260 -32.30 -25.33 -10.83
C ALA A 260 -31.01 -26.03 -11.35
N GLY A 261 -31.03 -26.55 -12.58
CA GLY A 261 -29.85 -27.17 -13.19
C GLY A 261 -28.69 -26.20 -13.43
N LEU A 262 -28.99 -24.97 -13.85
CA LEU A 262 -27.99 -23.90 -14.02
C LEU A 262 -27.38 -23.45 -12.68
N THR A 263 -28.16 -23.44 -11.60
CA THR A 263 -27.67 -23.12 -10.25
C THR A 263 -26.67 -24.17 -9.77
N SER A 264 -26.94 -25.47 -9.94
CA SER A 264 -25.97 -26.52 -9.58
C SER A 264 -24.67 -26.43 -10.40
N GLN A 265 -24.74 -26.03 -11.68
CA GLN A 265 -23.55 -25.75 -12.49
C GLN A 265 -22.80 -24.52 -11.97
N LEU A 266 -23.52 -23.46 -11.59
CA LEU A 266 -22.94 -22.23 -11.03
C LEU A 266 -22.21 -22.50 -9.71
N GLU A 267 -22.76 -23.33 -8.84
CA GLU A 267 -22.14 -23.77 -7.59
C GLU A 267 -20.81 -24.51 -7.83
N ALA A 268 -20.76 -25.43 -8.80
CA ALA A 268 -19.55 -26.16 -9.18
C ALA A 268 -18.46 -25.26 -9.81
N VAL A 269 -18.87 -24.22 -10.55
CA VAL A 269 -17.94 -23.18 -11.04
C VAL A 269 -17.49 -22.26 -9.91
N GLN A 270 -18.34 -21.99 -8.92
CA GLN A 270 -18.00 -21.16 -7.76
C GLN A 270 -16.97 -21.81 -6.84
N SER A 271 -17.10 -23.10 -6.51
CA SER A 271 -16.06 -23.82 -5.75
C SER A 271 -14.70 -23.78 -6.47
N SER A 272 -14.72 -24.08 -7.78
CA SER A 272 -13.54 -23.98 -8.65
C SER A 272 -12.92 -22.58 -8.64
N LEU A 273 -13.74 -21.52 -8.68
CA LEU A 273 -13.31 -20.13 -8.61
C LEU A 273 -12.70 -19.78 -7.25
N ASP A 274 -13.22 -20.31 -6.16
CA ASP A 274 -12.72 -20.01 -4.81
C ASP A 274 -11.36 -20.66 -4.55
N GLU A 275 -11.12 -21.86 -5.07
CA GLU A 275 -9.77 -22.47 -5.11
C GLU A 275 -8.79 -21.64 -5.96
N LEU A 276 -9.18 -21.23 -7.17
CA LEU A 276 -8.35 -20.36 -8.02
C LEU A 276 -8.05 -18.99 -7.35
N LYS A 277 -9.02 -18.39 -6.64
CA LYS A 277 -8.82 -17.15 -5.86
C LYS A 277 -7.83 -17.36 -4.71
N GLN A 278 -7.90 -18.49 -4.01
CA GLN A 278 -6.98 -18.81 -2.93
C GLN A 278 -5.54 -18.94 -3.44
N VAL A 279 -5.33 -19.61 -4.58
CA VAL A 279 -4.02 -19.69 -5.24
C VAL A 279 -3.55 -18.31 -5.68
N ARG A 280 -4.40 -17.52 -6.34
CA ARG A 280 -4.10 -16.12 -6.72
C ARG A 280 -3.67 -15.27 -5.52
N TRP A 281 -4.34 -15.41 -4.39
CA TRP A 281 -4.00 -14.66 -3.19
C TRP A 281 -2.62 -15.05 -2.65
N CYS A 282 -2.24 -16.35 -2.69
CA CYS A 282 -0.89 -16.82 -2.37
C CYS A 282 0.16 -16.23 -3.33
N VAL A 283 -0.08 -16.34 -4.65
CA VAL A 283 0.78 -15.75 -5.69
C VAL A 283 1.02 -14.26 -5.42
N ARG A 284 -0.03 -13.50 -5.08
CA ARG A 284 0.05 -12.06 -4.82
C ARG A 284 0.82 -11.67 -3.54
N GLN A 285 1.14 -12.60 -2.65
CA GLN A 285 2.04 -12.31 -1.52
C GLN A 285 3.51 -12.33 -1.95
N VAL A 286 3.85 -13.09 -3.00
CA VAL A 286 5.22 -13.21 -3.54
C VAL A 286 5.42 -12.27 -4.74
N LEU A 287 4.45 -12.25 -5.66
CA LEU A 287 4.44 -11.46 -6.89
C LEU A 287 3.22 -10.52 -6.88
N PRO A 288 3.31 -9.34 -6.25
CA PRO A 288 2.16 -8.44 -6.10
C PRO A 288 1.60 -7.91 -7.42
N ASP A 289 2.43 -7.84 -8.46
CA ASP A 289 2.14 -7.18 -9.73
C ASP A 289 1.81 -8.16 -10.88
N ALA A 290 2.01 -9.48 -10.69
CA ALA A 290 1.91 -10.50 -11.74
C ALA A 290 0.48 -10.90 -12.15
N LEU A 291 -0.54 -10.49 -11.38
CA LEU A 291 -1.95 -10.79 -11.66
C LEU A 291 -2.82 -9.56 -11.43
N PRO A 292 -2.96 -8.67 -12.44
CA PRO A 292 -3.79 -7.47 -12.37
C PRO A 292 -5.24 -7.78 -12.00
N THR A 293 -5.81 -6.92 -11.16
CA THR A 293 -7.15 -7.07 -10.54
C THR A 293 -8.24 -6.29 -11.25
N ILE A 294 -7.98 -5.86 -12.48
CA ILE A 294 -8.97 -5.16 -13.31
C ILE A 294 -10.07 -6.15 -13.68
N ILE A 295 -11.17 -6.10 -12.94
CA ILE A 295 -12.43 -6.80 -13.21
C ILE A 295 -13.41 -5.70 -13.62
N ASP A 296 -13.91 -5.75 -14.85
CA ASP A 296 -14.96 -4.86 -15.37
C ASP A 296 -14.72 -3.34 -15.11
N GLY A 297 -13.46 -2.91 -15.21
CA GLY A 297 -13.06 -1.50 -15.08
C GLY A 297 -13.15 -0.90 -13.66
N LYS A 298 -13.39 -1.70 -12.62
CA LYS A 298 -13.47 -1.22 -11.22
C LYS A 298 -12.51 -1.99 -10.32
N GLN A 299 -11.55 -1.28 -9.71
CA GLN A 299 -10.73 -1.84 -8.64
C GLN A 299 -11.62 -2.23 -7.45
N SER A 300 -11.32 -3.36 -6.81
CA SER A 300 -12.03 -3.78 -5.60
C SER A 300 -11.83 -2.75 -4.49
N VAL A 301 -12.89 -2.37 -3.77
CA VAL A 301 -12.79 -1.43 -2.63
C VAL A 301 -11.92 -2.02 -1.51
N LEU A 302 -12.04 -3.33 -1.28
CA LEU A 302 -11.20 -4.07 -0.34
C LEU A 302 -9.72 -4.02 -0.77
N GLU A 303 -9.48 -3.99 -2.07
CA GLU A 303 -8.13 -3.85 -2.61
C GLU A 303 -7.61 -2.42 -2.62
N GLN A 304 -8.46 -1.39 -2.78
CA GLN A 304 -8.04 -0.01 -2.51
C GLN A 304 -7.63 0.13 -1.05
N LEU A 305 -8.36 -0.49 -0.12
CA LEU A 305 -7.99 -0.58 1.29
C LEU A 305 -6.69 -1.38 1.52
N GLU A 306 -6.52 -2.55 0.92
CA GLU A 306 -5.28 -3.35 1.03
C GLU A 306 -4.07 -2.66 0.36
N ALA A 307 -4.25 -2.02 -0.80
CA ALA A 307 -3.20 -1.28 -1.49
C ALA A 307 -2.86 0.01 -0.74
N ASN A 308 -3.85 0.67 -0.12
CA ASN A 308 -3.61 1.79 0.78
C ASN A 308 -2.96 1.32 2.08
N HIS A 309 -3.31 0.16 2.63
CA HIS A 309 -2.61 -0.44 3.78
C HIS A 309 -1.18 -0.86 3.43
N ARG A 310 -0.94 -1.46 2.26
CA ARG A 310 0.40 -1.80 1.77
C ARG A 310 1.22 -0.56 1.42
N LYS A 311 0.60 0.50 0.88
CA LYS A 311 1.23 1.81 0.70
C LYS A 311 1.48 2.49 2.04
N ALA A 312 0.60 2.36 3.02
CA ALA A 312 0.77 2.91 4.37
C ALA A 312 1.82 2.15 5.16
N GLN A 313 1.90 0.81 5.01
CA GLN A 313 2.97 -0.03 5.55
C GLN A 313 4.29 0.29 4.88
N ARG A 314 4.38 0.31 3.54
CA ARG A 314 5.58 0.76 2.82
C ARG A 314 5.94 2.21 3.15
N ALA A 315 4.98 3.09 3.39
CA ALA A 315 5.21 4.45 3.86
C ALA A 315 5.60 4.50 5.34
N GLN A 316 5.16 3.56 6.18
CA GLN A 316 5.60 3.38 7.57
C GLN A 316 7.00 2.78 7.62
N GLU A 317 7.33 1.83 6.77
CA GLU A 317 8.66 1.24 6.58
C GLU A 317 9.61 2.26 5.97
N GLN A 318 9.16 3.05 4.97
CA GLN A 318 9.92 4.19 4.45
C GLN A 318 10.00 5.34 5.45
N SER A 319 9.00 5.52 6.34
CA SER A 319 9.05 6.49 7.45
C SER A 319 9.95 5.99 8.56
N GLN A 320 9.97 4.70 8.87
CA GLN A 320 10.90 4.07 9.81
C GLN A 320 12.31 4.04 9.22
N HIS A 321 12.46 3.82 7.92
CA HIS A 321 13.73 3.90 7.19
C HIS A 321 14.17 5.34 6.98
N THR A 322 13.26 6.32 6.92
CA THR A 322 13.63 7.75 6.99
C THR A 322 13.74 8.28 8.41
N LEU A 323 13.20 7.60 9.43
CA LEU A 323 13.45 7.88 10.85
C LEU A 323 14.77 7.27 11.28
N THR A 324 15.12 6.04 10.87
CA THR A 324 16.46 5.47 11.04
C THR A 324 17.48 6.14 10.14
N ARG A 325 17.12 6.59 8.93
CA ARG A 325 17.98 7.49 8.14
C ARG A 325 18.06 8.89 8.74
N LYS A 326 17.03 9.43 9.41
CA LYS A 326 17.13 10.69 10.19
C LYS A 326 17.94 10.50 11.46
N LEU A 327 17.88 9.34 12.12
CA LEU A 327 18.75 8.96 13.23
C LEU A 327 20.21 8.75 12.77
N ASN A 328 20.42 8.20 11.57
CA ASN A 328 21.75 8.05 10.96
C ASN A 328 22.28 9.34 10.30
N VAL A 329 21.40 10.27 9.88
CA VAL A 329 21.76 11.65 9.48
C VAL A 329 21.99 12.51 10.73
N ASN A 330 21.32 12.20 11.83
CA ASN A 330 21.61 12.75 13.15
C ASN A 330 22.97 12.29 13.70
N VAL A 331 23.77 11.46 13.03
CA VAL A 331 25.19 11.34 13.43
C VAL A 331 25.91 12.67 13.17
N SER A 332 25.57 13.42 12.12
CA SER A 332 26.06 14.80 11.93
C SER A 332 25.34 15.83 12.80
N ASP A 333 24.01 15.72 12.95
CA ASP A 333 23.25 16.74 13.68
C ASP A 333 23.32 16.60 15.21
N LEU A 334 23.58 15.40 15.76
CA LEU A 334 23.89 15.22 17.19
C LEU A 334 25.15 16.00 17.60
N PHE A 335 26.15 16.17 16.72
CA PHE A 335 27.32 17.01 17.04
C PHE A 335 26.97 18.50 17.13
N ASN A 336 25.91 18.96 16.45
CA ASN A 336 25.40 20.33 16.57
C ASN A 336 24.51 20.49 17.81
N ASP A 337 23.58 19.56 18.07
CA ASP A 337 22.65 19.63 19.21
C ASP A 337 23.35 19.42 20.57
N PHE A 338 24.47 18.70 20.62
CA PHE A 338 25.34 18.66 21.82
C PHE A 338 26.16 19.94 22.03
N GLY A 339 26.01 20.96 21.18
CA GLY A 339 26.57 22.29 21.41
C GLY A 339 28.09 22.35 21.45
N ILE A 340 28.80 21.44 20.77
CA ILE A 340 30.26 21.43 20.68
C ILE A 340 30.73 22.51 19.69
N VAL A 341 30.45 23.77 20.01
CA VAL A 341 31.11 24.92 19.42
C VAL A 341 32.50 25.00 20.01
N TYR A 342 33.53 24.80 19.19
CA TYR A 342 34.91 24.92 19.62
C TYR A 342 35.29 26.39 19.85
N ILE A 343 34.95 26.94 21.03
CA ILE A 343 35.38 28.27 21.44
C ILE A 343 36.78 28.17 22.06
N GLY A 344 37.70 28.97 21.54
CA GLY A 344 39.09 29.00 21.96
C GLY A 344 39.29 29.41 23.42
N ASN A 345 40.35 28.84 23.99
CA ASN A 345 40.84 29.00 25.35
C ASN A 345 40.88 30.46 25.86
N GLN A 346 40.33 30.74 27.04
CA GLN A 346 40.82 31.81 27.92
C GLN A 346 41.23 31.22 29.27
N ARG A 347 42.48 31.46 29.66
CA ARG A 347 42.98 31.20 31.02
C ARG A 347 42.59 32.39 31.91
N THR A 348 42.00 32.10 33.07
CA THR A 348 42.50 32.61 34.36
C THR A 348 42.13 31.66 35.50
N SER A 349 43.17 31.29 36.26
CA SER A 349 43.31 30.69 37.60
C SER A 349 42.11 30.35 38.50
N ASP A 350 42.25 29.20 39.18
CA ASP A 350 41.80 28.91 40.55
C ASP A 350 40.32 29.09 40.96
N ARG A 351 39.52 28.02 40.79
CA ARG A 351 39.21 27.03 41.85
C ARG A 351 38.21 25.97 41.37
N LYS A 352 38.17 24.83 42.07
CA LYS A 352 37.26 23.71 41.79
C LYS A 352 35.82 24.02 42.21
N THR A 353 34.85 23.83 41.31
CA THR A 353 33.50 23.33 41.63
C THR A 353 32.80 22.83 40.37
N PHE A 354 32.22 21.63 40.42
CA PHE A 354 31.23 21.17 39.43
C PHE A 354 29.86 21.68 39.90
N THR A 355 29.10 22.36 39.05
CA THR A 355 27.72 22.76 39.36
C THR A 355 26.85 22.61 38.12
N LEU A 356 25.93 21.65 38.16
CA LEU A 356 24.86 21.51 37.18
C LEU A 356 23.82 22.61 37.42
N LEU A 357 23.75 23.59 36.53
CA LEU A 357 22.67 24.58 36.51
C LEU A 357 21.71 24.33 35.34
N ARG A 358 20.53 23.81 35.69
CA ARG A 358 19.36 23.68 34.82
C ARG A 358 18.88 25.08 34.45
N LYS A 359 18.71 25.38 33.15
CA LYS A 359 18.05 26.63 32.72
C LYS A 359 16.63 26.69 33.32
N GLN A 360 16.37 27.69 34.15
CA GLN A 360 15.01 28.21 34.35
C GLN A 360 14.78 29.36 33.37
N GLY A 361 13.53 29.51 32.91
CA GLY A 361 13.10 30.56 32.00
C GLY A 361 12.88 31.90 32.71
N PRO A 362 12.57 32.96 31.96
CA PRO A 362 12.27 34.26 32.53
C PRO A 362 10.84 34.29 33.06
N GLU A 363 10.66 34.69 34.33
CA GLU A 363 9.38 35.22 34.80
C GLU A 363 9.46 36.74 34.93
N ALA A 364 8.31 37.39 34.73
CA ALA A 364 8.19 38.83 34.64
C ALA A 364 8.43 39.51 36.00
N GLY A 365 8.82 40.77 35.98
CA GLY A 365 8.82 41.59 37.18
C GLY A 365 7.39 41.93 37.59
N ASP A 366 7.20 42.13 38.89
CA ASP A 366 6.25 43.14 39.37
C ASP A 366 6.84 43.82 40.61
N ASP A 367 6.39 45.05 40.82
CA ASP A 367 6.91 46.02 41.79
C ASP A 367 6.15 45.91 43.14
N MET A 368 6.85 46.08 44.28
CA MET A 368 6.35 46.78 45.49
C MET A 368 7.34 46.76 46.66
N THR A 369 8.07 47.87 46.78
CA THR A 369 8.22 48.73 47.99
C THR A 369 7.84 48.25 49.41
N MET A 370 8.68 48.67 50.38
CA MET A 370 8.42 48.85 51.84
C MET A 370 8.18 47.58 52.68
N ASN A 371 8.48 47.48 53.98
CA ASN A 371 9.27 48.22 55.00
C ASN A 371 9.55 47.21 56.17
N ASP A 372 10.25 47.45 57.29
CA ASP A 372 10.90 48.62 57.94
C ASP A 372 12.09 48.10 58.82
N ASP A 373 12.61 48.92 59.73
CA ASP A 373 13.57 48.65 60.86
C ASP A 373 15.04 48.27 60.54
#